data_AF-A0AAN5D4A2-F1
#
_entry.id   AF-A0AAN5D4A2-F1
#
_cell.length_a   1.000
_cell.length_b   1.000
_cell.length_c   1.000
_cell.angle_alpha   90.00
_cell.angle_beta   90.00
_cell.angle_gamma   90.00
#
_symmetry.space_group_name_H-M   'P 1'
#
loop_
_entity.id
_entity.type
_entity.pdbx_description
1 polymer ?
#
loop_
_entity_poly.entity_id
_entity_poly.type
_entity_poly.pdbx_seq_one_letter_code
_entity_poly.pdbx_strand_id
1 'polypeptide(L)'
;MVLDEKDRGLPAAFLISSHTTHAEVYLLFKSIRDLLPTFDTQWFMSDDAPAFINGFKRAIPKTRADQLHCQWHVIKNLKQYASDVYGTKEERGKQVAASARNIARAIQKSEF
;
A
#
# COMPACT_ATOMS: atom_id res chain seq x y z
N MET A 1 -1.71 0.31 -12.74
CA MET A 1 -0.69 -0.38 -13.57
C MET A 1 -1.26 -1.71 -13.99
N VAL A 2 -0.78 -2.26 -15.09
CA VAL A 2 -1.10 -3.62 -15.56
C VAL A 2 0.22 -4.38 -15.66
N LEU A 3 0.21 -5.66 -15.31
CA LEU A 3 1.38 -6.52 -15.48
C LEU A 3 1.47 -6.98 -16.92
N ASP A 4 2.68 -6.94 -17.49
CA ASP A 4 2.96 -7.62 -18.74
C ASP A 4 3.35 -9.10 -18.50
N GLU A 5 3.66 -9.83 -19.58
CA GLU A 5 4.07 -11.24 -19.54
C GLU A 5 5.41 -11.48 -18.80
N LYS A 6 6.10 -10.42 -18.38
CA LYS A 6 7.38 -10.45 -17.66
C LYS A 6 7.26 -9.87 -16.25
N ASP A 7 6.04 -9.79 -15.72
CA ASP A 7 5.70 -9.24 -14.41
C ASP A 7 6.12 -7.77 -14.22
N ARG A 8 6.26 -7.01 -15.31
CA ARG A 8 6.58 -5.58 -15.25
C ARG A 8 5.29 -4.78 -15.17
N GLY A 9 5.23 -3.85 -14.20
CA GLY A 9 4.13 -2.91 -14.06
C GLY A 9 4.20 -1.81 -15.12
N LEU A 10 3.25 -1.81 -16.06
CA LEU A 10 3.11 -0.78 -17.08
C LEU A 10 1.96 0.19 -16.73
N PRO A 11 2.14 1.52 -16.91
CA PRO A 11 1.04 2.46 -16.80
C PRO A 11 0.12 2.33 -18.02
N ALA A 12 -1.12 1.89 -17.81
CA ALA A 12 -2.11 1.70 -18.88
C ALA A 12 -3.11 2.88 -19.01
N ALA A 13 -3.30 3.64 -17.93
CA ALA A 13 -4.20 4.80 -17.90
C ALA A 13 -3.83 5.73 -16.75
N PHE A 14 -4.26 6.99 -16.85
CA PHE A 14 -4.12 8.00 -15.81
C PHE A 14 -5.46 8.70 -15.56
N LEU A 15 -5.72 9.09 -14.31
CA LEU A 15 -6.86 9.89 -13.89
C LEU A 15 -6.30 11.13 -13.18
N ILE A 16 -6.58 12.30 -13.74
CA ILE A 16 -6.25 13.59 -13.12
C ILE A 16 -7.56 14.21 -12.67
N SER A 17 -7.70 14.42 -11.37
CA SER A 17 -8.90 14.99 -10.76
C SER A 17 -8.54 15.72 -9.48
N SER A 18 -9.33 16.74 -9.11
CA SER A 18 -9.23 17.41 -7.81
C SER A 18 -9.71 16.52 -6.65
N HIS A 19 -10.51 15.50 -6.95
CA HIS A 19 -11.07 14.57 -5.97
C HIS A 19 -10.92 13.12 -6.44
N THR A 20 -10.77 12.21 -5.48
CA THR A 20 -10.75 10.76 -5.73
C THR A 20 -11.96 10.14 -5.06
N THR A 21 -13.14 10.29 -5.66
CA THR A 21 -14.35 9.58 -5.24
C THR A 21 -14.62 8.41 -6.19
N HIS A 22 -15.60 7.59 -5.83
CA HIS A 22 -16.02 6.49 -6.69
C HIS A 22 -16.59 6.97 -8.03
N ALA A 23 -17.02 8.23 -8.15
CA ALA A 23 -17.54 8.80 -9.40
C ALA A 23 -16.41 9.02 -10.42
N GLU A 24 -15.28 9.60 -10.01
CA GLU A 24 -14.15 9.83 -10.91
C GLU A 24 -13.46 8.52 -11.29
N VAL A 25 -13.31 7.59 -10.34
CA VAL A 25 -12.78 6.26 -10.62
C VAL A 25 -13.68 5.51 -11.60
N TYR A 26 -15.01 5.63 -11.45
CA TYR A 26 -15.95 5.08 -12.42
C TYR A 26 -15.73 5.65 -13.83
N LEU A 27 -15.51 6.96 -13.97
CA LEU A 27 -15.26 7.57 -15.29
C LEU A 27 -14.00 6.98 -15.95
N LEU A 28 -12.92 6.80 -15.19
CA LEU A 28 -11.70 6.16 -15.69
C LEU A 28 -11.98 4.74 -16.26
N PHE A 29 -12.59 3.87 -15.46
CA PHE A 29 -12.84 2.49 -15.87
C PHE A 29 -13.94 2.37 -16.94
N LYS A 30 -14.91 3.29 -16.94
CA LYS A 30 -15.89 3.40 -18.03
C LYS A 30 -15.17 3.71 -19.34
N SER A 31 -14.27 4.70 -19.37
CA SER A 31 -13.48 5.02 -20.57
C SER A 31 -12.63 3.84 -21.03
N ILE A 32 -12.01 3.10 -20.11
CA ILE A 32 -11.25 1.88 -20.45
C ILE A 32 -12.16 0.83 -21.09
N ARG A 33 -13.33 0.56 -20.51
CA ARG A 33 -14.29 -0.42 -21.03
C ARG A 33 -14.87 0.00 -22.38
N ASP A 34 -15.15 1.29 -22.56
CA ASP A 34 -15.69 1.80 -23.82
C ASP A 34 -14.64 1.70 -24.95
N LEU A 35 -13.34 1.78 -24.63
CA LEU A 35 -12.22 1.56 -25.55
C LEU A 35 -11.91 0.06 -25.78
N LEU A 36 -11.99 -0.75 -24.72
CA LEU A 36 -11.72 -2.18 -24.73
C LEU A 36 -12.90 -2.93 -24.09
N PRO A 37 -13.96 -3.24 -24.84
CA PRO A 37 -15.17 -3.88 -24.30
C PRO A 37 -14.93 -5.28 -23.73
N THR A 38 -13.84 -5.93 -24.13
CA THR A 38 -13.40 -7.25 -23.64
C THR A 38 -12.52 -7.16 -22.40
N PHE A 39 -12.34 -5.98 -21.82
CA PHE A 39 -11.55 -5.80 -20.60
C PHE A 39 -12.16 -6.61 -19.44
N ASP A 40 -11.47 -7.68 -19.06
CA ASP A 40 -11.73 -8.52 -17.89
C ASP A 40 -10.40 -8.78 -17.19
N THR A 41 -10.41 -8.81 -15.87
CA THR A 41 -9.23 -9.11 -15.05
C THR A 41 -9.62 -10.04 -13.92
N GLN A 42 -8.70 -10.92 -13.54
CA GLN A 42 -8.86 -11.80 -12.39
C GLN A 42 -8.60 -11.07 -11.07
N TRP A 43 -7.77 -10.02 -11.11
CA TRP A 43 -7.30 -9.33 -9.91
C TRP A 43 -7.41 -7.81 -10.10
N PHE A 44 -7.92 -7.15 -9.07
CA PHE A 44 -7.97 -5.69 -8.97
C PHE A 44 -7.24 -5.25 -7.71
N MET A 45 -6.03 -4.70 -7.87
CA MET A 45 -5.23 -4.21 -6.76
C MET A 45 -5.40 -2.71 -6.57
N SER A 46 -5.80 -2.28 -5.37
CA SER A 46 -5.90 -0.87 -5.00
C SER A 46 -5.50 -0.63 -3.55
N ASP A 47 -5.47 0.64 -3.16
CA ASP A 47 -5.34 1.01 -1.76
C ASP A 47 -6.62 0.64 -1.00
N ASP A 48 -6.56 0.65 0.32
CA ASP A 48 -7.72 0.41 1.18
C ASP A 48 -8.62 1.66 1.24
N ALA A 49 -9.22 2.00 0.10
CA ALA A 49 -10.18 3.09 -0.02
C ALA A 49 -11.39 2.63 -0.85
N PRO A 50 -12.62 2.74 -0.32
CA PRO A 50 -13.83 2.28 -1.00
C PRO A 50 -14.07 2.92 -2.38
N ALA A 51 -13.54 4.13 -2.59
CA ALA A 51 -13.63 4.85 -3.85
C ALA A 51 -13.17 4.01 -5.06
N PHE A 52 -12.08 3.25 -4.89
CA PHE A 52 -11.49 2.49 -5.99
C PHE A 52 -12.35 1.30 -6.39
N ILE A 53 -12.66 0.41 -5.44
CA ILE A 53 -13.44 -0.80 -5.74
C ILE A 53 -14.87 -0.46 -6.16
N ASN A 54 -15.50 0.55 -5.56
CA ASN A 54 -16.87 0.95 -5.92
C ASN A 54 -16.92 1.55 -7.32
N GLY A 55 -15.95 2.40 -7.69
CA GLY A 55 -15.85 2.94 -9.03
C GLY A 55 -15.61 1.85 -10.08
N PHE A 56 -14.70 0.91 -9.79
CA PHE A 56 -14.40 -0.24 -10.65
C PHE A 56 -15.63 -1.14 -10.87
N LYS A 57 -16.27 -1.60 -9.78
CA LYS A 57 -17.48 -2.44 -9.85
C LYS A 57 -18.64 -1.73 -10.55
N ARG A 58 -18.77 -0.41 -10.40
CA ARG A 58 -19.78 0.37 -11.12
C ARG A 58 -19.50 0.39 -12.64
N ALA A 59 -18.24 0.48 -13.04
CA ALA A 59 -17.85 0.46 -14.45
C ALA A 59 -17.97 -0.94 -15.07
N ILE A 60 -17.70 -1.98 -14.28
CA ILE A 60 -17.71 -3.39 -14.72
C ILE A 60 -18.60 -4.21 -13.77
N PRO A 61 -19.94 -4.12 -13.87
CA PRO A 61 -20.87 -4.71 -12.89
C PRO A 61 -20.78 -6.23 -12.72
N LYS A 62 -20.33 -6.94 -13.76
CA LYS A 62 -20.19 -8.40 -13.78
C LYS A 62 -18.74 -8.87 -13.66
N THR A 63 -17.86 -8.02 -13.14
CA THR A 63 -16.46 -8.38 -12.94
C THR A 63 -16.34 -9.61 -12.03
N ARG A 64 -15.40 -10.50 -12.38
CA ARG A 64 -14.99 -11.63 -11.54
C ARG A 64 -13.69 -11.33 -10.80
N ALA A 65 -13.23 -10.08 -10.86
CA ALA A 65 -11.97 -9.70 -10.25
C ALA A 65 -12.06 -9.76 -8.73
N ASP A 66 -11.12 -10.46 -8.12
CA ASP A 66 -10.90 -10.40 -6.68
C ASP A 66 -10.13 -9.12 -6.33
N GLN A 67 -10.59 -8.46 -5.26
CA GLN A 67 -9.92 -7.26 -4.76
C GLN A 67 -8.68 -7.66 -3.96
N LEU A 68 -7.54 -7.07 -4.32
CA LEU A 68 -6.29 -7.17 -3.58
C LEU A 68 -5.94 -5.81 -2.97
N HIS A 69 -5.39 -5.82 -1.76
CA HIS A 69 -4.79 -4.62 -1.18
C HIS A 69 -3.39 -4.42 -1.73
N CYS A 70 -3.06 -3.17 -2.06
CA CYS A 70 -1.74 -2.79 -2.53
C CYS A 70 -0.67 -3.13 -1.47
N GLN A 71 0.20 -4.09 -1.80
CA GLN A 71 1.24 -4.58 -0.89
C GLN A 71 2.13 -3.45 -0.37
N TRP A 72 2.49 -2.50 -1.23
CA TRP A 72 3.32 -1.36 -0.84
C TRP A 72 2.65 -0.51 0.25
N HIS A 73 1.37 -0.19 0.08
CA HIS A 73 0.62 0.60 1.07
C HIS A 73 0.44 -0.15 2.38
N VAL A 74 0.17 -1.47 2.33
CA VAL A 74 0.10 -2.30 3.53
C VAL A 74 1.42 -2.27 4.30
N ILE A 75 2.54 -2.53 3.63
CA ILE A 75 3.87 -2.53 4.27
C ILE A 75 4.22 -1.14 4.81
N LYS A 76 3.92 -0.08 4.06
CA LYS A 76 4.16 1.31 4.49
C LYS A 76 3.38 1.62 5.76
N ASN A 77 2.08 1.32 5.78
CA ASN A 77 1.21 1.58 6.93
C ASN A 77 1.66 0.79 8.16
N LEU A 78 2.02 -0.49 7.99
CA LEU A 78 2.56 -1.31 9.08
C LEU A 78 3.86 -0.73 9.65
N LYS A 79 4.78 -0.26 8.80
CA LYS A 79 6.03 0.37 9.25
C LYS A 79 5.81 1.69 9.98
N GLN A 80 4.84 2.49 9.52
CA GLN A 80 4.47 3.73 10.18
C GLN A 80 3.89 3.43 11.57
N TYR A 81 2.89 2.56 11.64
CA TYR A 81 2.28 2.14 12.90
C TYR A 81 3.31 1.58 13.88
N ALA A 82 4.22 0.71 13.42
CA ALA A 82 5.29 0.19 14.25
C ALA A 82 6.24 1.29 14.75
N SER A 83 6.44 2.35 13.98
CA SER A 83 7.26 3.49 14.42
C SER A 83 6.52 4.34 15.45
N ASP A 84 5.20 4.49 15.31
CA ASP A 84 4.38 5.24 16.26
C ASP A 84 4.28 4.50 17.62
N VAL A 85 4.15 3.17 17.59
CA VAL A 85 4.03 2.34 18.80
C VAL A 85 5.39 2.08 19.48
N TYR A 86 6.42 1.75 18.69
CA TYR A 86 7.71 1.28 19.22
C TYR A 86 8.84 2.31 19.06
N GLY A 87 8.52 3.56 18.70
CA GLY A 87 9.49 4.58 18.34
C GLY A 87 10.16 4.33 16.99
N THR A 88 10.91 5.29 16.49
CA THR A 88 11.69 5.16 15.26
C THR A 88 12.85 4.20 15.42
N LYS A 89 13.42 3.74 14.29
CA LYS A 89 14.64 2.91 14.30
C LYS A 89 15.80 3.60 15.04
N GLU A 90 15.92 4.91 14.90
CA GLU A 90 16.95 5.71 15.56
C GLU A 90 16.76 5.76 17.07
N GLU A 91 15.53 6.04 17.53
CA GLU A 91 15.20 6.08 18.96
C GLU A 91 15.43 4.73 19.64
N ARG A 92 14.99 3.63 18.99
CA ARG A 92 15.28 2.28 19.47
C ARG A 92 16.78 2.00 19.53
N GLY A 93 17.54 2.42 18.52
CA GLY A 93 19.00 2.29 18.50
C GLY A 93 19.65 3.02 19.68
N LYS A 94 19.20 4.24 19.99
CA LYS A 94 19.68 5.01 21.15
C LYS A 94 19.35 4.32 22.47
N GLN A 95 18.14 3.77 22.61
CA GLN A 95 17.72 3.03 23.81
C GLN A 95 18.58 1.78 24.04
N VAL A 96 18.79 0.96 22.99
CA VAL A 96 19.63 -0.24 23.06
C VAL A 96 21.07 0.13 23.45
N ALA A 97 21.64 1.16 22.82
CA ALA A 97 22.99 1.63 23.15
C ALA A 97 23.10 2.14 24.59
N ALA A 98 22.07 2.84 25.09
CA ALA A 98 22.03 3.29 26.47
C ALA A 98 21.98 2.12 27.47
N SER A 99 21.12 1.13 27.23
CA SER A 99 21.03 -0.09 28.05
C SER A 99 22.34 -0.87 28.06
N ALA A 100 22.98 -1.06 26.91
CA ALA A 100 24.27 -1.73 26.81
C ALA A 100 25.36 -1.02 27.64
N ARG A 101 25.43 0.32 27.59
CA ARG A 101 26.35 1.11 28.41
C ARG A 101 26.09 0.95 29.91
N ASN A 102 24.82 0.90 30.32
CA ASN A 102 24.47 0.72 31.73
C ASN A 102 24.86 -0.67 32.24
N ILE A 103 24.64 -1.71 31.45
CA ILE A 103 25.06 -3.09 31.77
C ILE A 103 26.58 -3.17 31.89
N ALA A 104 27.32 -2.63 30.92
CA ALA A 104 28.79 -2.62 30.97
C ALA A 104 29.34 -1.92 32.22
N ARG A 105 28.74 -0.78 32.62
CA ARG A 105 29.09 -0.08 33.87
C ARG A 105 28.76 -0.89 35.12
N ALA A 106 27.65 -1.63 35.12
CA ALA A 106 27.27 -2.48 36.25
C ALA A 106 28.27 -3.65 36.43
N ILE A 107 28.69 -4.27 35.33
CA ILE A 107 29.71 -5.34 35.34
C ILE A 107 31.04 -4.81 35.89
N GLN A 108 31.53 -3.67 35.39
CA GLN A 108 32.77 -3.06 35.90
C GLN A 108 32.71 -2.73 37.40
N LYS A 109 31.53 -2.36 37.92
CA LYS A 109 31.35 -2.10 39.35
C LYS A 109 31.25 -3.36 40.21
N SER A 110 30.93 -4.52 39.63
CA SER A 110 30.87 -5.79 40.36
C SER A 110 32.21 -6.54 40.42
N GLU A 111 33.20 -6.10 39.65
CA GLU A 111 34.56 -6.66 39.63
C GLU A 111 35.53 -5.96 40.62
N PHE A 112 35.03 -5.02 41.42
CA PHE A 112 35.72 -4.35 42.53
C PHE A 112 34.88 -4.46 43.81
#